data_AF-A0AA97IYB8-F1
#
_entry.id   AF-A0AA97IYB8-F1
#
_cell.length_a   1.000
_cell.length_b   1.000
_cell.length_c   1.000
_cell.angle_alpha   90.00
_cell.angle_beta   90.00
_cell.angle_gamma   90.00
#
_symmetry.space_group_name_H-M   'P 1'
#
loop_
_entity.id
_entity.type
_entity.pdbx_description
1 polymer ?
#
loop_
_entity_poly.entity_id
_entity_poly.type
_entity_poly.pdbx_seq_one_letter_code
_entity_poly.pdbx_strand_id
1 'polypeptide(L)'
;MGRKHLITDSFQVVKKRRRNSKEVKKAQSSPCGTVQAEALLLDAVQPDQVEMLKQFDLSWEFGPCTGITRLQRWERAELLGLNPPVAVRELLLKFKGNPSIMHSLWHEYSL
;
A
#
# COMPACT_ATOMS: atom_id res chain seq x y z
N MET A 1 -1.15 1.69 -49.65
CA MET A 1 -0.92 1.20 -48.27
C MET A 1 -1.59 2.14 -47.29
N GLY A 2 -2.63 1.70 -46.58
CA GLY A 2 -3.32 2.51 -45.59
C GLY A 2 -2.54 2.57 -44.27
N ARG A 3 -2.49 3.74 -43.62
CA ARG A 3 -1.90 3.88 -42.29
C ARG A 3 -2.82 3.21 -41.28
N LYS A 4 -2.28 2.27 -40.50
CA LYS A 4 -2.96 1.65 -39.37
C LYS A 4 -3.09 2.68 -38.25
N HIS A 5 -4.32 2.95 -37.82
CA HIS A 5 -4.60 3.84 -36.70
C HIS A 5 -4.04 3.24 -35.41
N LEU A 6 -3.35 4.05 -34.60
CA LEU A 6 -2.81 3.65 -33.32
C LEU A 6 -3.86 3.86 -32.22
N ILE A 7 -3.76 3.12 -31.13
CA ILE A 7 -4.64 3.28 -29.95
C ILE A 7 -4.60 4.72 -29.41
N THR A 8 -3.47 5.41 -29.60
CA THR A 8 -3.27 6.81 -29.21
C THR A 8 -4.09 7.81 -30.03
N ASP A 9 -4.56 7.43 -31.22
CA ASP A 9 -5.31 8.33 -32.12
C ASP A 9 -6.77 8.53 -31.67
N SER A 10 -7.30 7.65 -30.81
CA SER A 10 -8.68 7.74 -30.32
C SER A 10 -8.88 8.73 -29.17
N PHE A 11 -7.79 9.19 -28.54
CA PHE A 11 -7.88 10.09 -27.40
C PHE A 11 -7.88 11.55 -27.84
N GLN A 12 -8.84 12.33 -27.33
CA GLN A 12 -8.90 13.76 -27.60
C GLN A 12 -7.71 14.46 -26.93
N VAL A 13 -6.83 15.04 -27.75
CA VAL A 13 -5.72 15.87 -27.26
C VAL A 13 -6.27 17.20 -26.75
N VAL A 14 -6.50 17.29 -25.44
CA VAL A 14 -6.87 18.56 -24.79
C VAL A 14 -5.59 19.37 -24.53
N LYS A 15 -5.37 20.44 -25.31
CA LYS A 15 -4.34 21.44 -24.99
C LYS A 15 -4.73 22.17 -23.69
N LYS A 16 -4.10 21.78 -22.58
CA LYS A 16 -4.19 22.52 -21.32
C LYS A 16 -3.62 23.93 -21.55
N ARG A 17 -4.48 24.95 -21.53
CA ARG A 17 -4.02 26.34 -21.48
C ARG A 17 -3.17 26.53 -20.21
N ARG A 18 -1.94 27.03 -20.37
CA ARG A 18 -1.14 27.50 -19.22
C ARG A 18 -1.87 28.68 -18.60
N ARG A 19 -2.50 28.47 -17.44
CA ARG A 19 -2.94 29.60 -16.60
C ARG A 19 -1.69 30.18 -15.97
N ASN A 20 -1.32 31.39 -16.39
CA ASN A 20 -0.44 32.25 -15.61
C ASN A 20 -1.33 33.00 -14.62
N SER A 21 -1.27 32.61 -13.35
CA SER A 21 -1.86 33.36 -12.24
C SER A 21 -1.04 33.07 -10.99
N LYS A 22 -0.18 34.04 -10.63
CA LYS A 22 0.33 34.22 -9.27
C LYS A 22 -0.88 34.39 -8.35
N GLU A 23 -1.13 33.43 -7.45
CA GLU A 23 -1.78 33.73 -6.18
C GLU A 23 -1.46 32.67 -5.14
N VAL A 24 -1.02 33.16 -3.99
CA VAL A 24 -0.64 32.44 -2.78
C VAL A 24 -1.88 31.80 -2.18
N LYS A 25 -1.94 30.46 -2.14
CA LYS A 25 -2.88 29.73 -1.28
C LYS A 25 -2.16 28.61 -0.56
N LYS A 26 -1.83 28.95 0.69
CA LYS A 26 -1.49 28.12 1.84
C LYS A 26 -1.81 26.65 1.60
N ALA A 27 -0.79 25.87 1.24
CA ALA A 27 -0.82 24.44 1.48
C ALA A 27 -0.96 24.28 3.00
N GLN A 28 -2.14 23.86 3.45
CA GLN A 28 -2.28 23.32 4.79
C GLN A 28 -1.32 22.14 4.85
N SER A 29 -0.23 22.36 5.57
CA SER A 29 0.60 21.31 6.13
C SER A 29 -0.31 20.29 6.78
N SER A 30 -0.37 19.09 6.20
CA SER A 30 -0.83 17.92 6.95
C SER A 30 -0.06 17.89 8.27
N PRO A 31 -0.74 17.78 9.43
CA PRO A 31 -0.04 17.81 10.69
C PRO A 31 0.81 16.54 10.82
N CYS A 32 2.11 16.79 11.01
CA CYS A 32 3.04 16.07 11.87
C CYS A 32 2.33 15.30 13.00
N GLY A 33 2.74 14.05 13.26
CA GLY A 33 2.22 13.36 14.45
C GLY A 33 2.64 11.93 14.75
N THR A 34 3.36 11.21 13.89
CA THR A 34 3.78 9.84 14.22
C THR A 34 5.18 9.60 13.65
N VAL A 35 6.18 10.14 14.33
CA VAL A 35 7.59 9.76 14.13
C VAL A 35 8.26 9.37 15.45
N GLN A 36 7.49 9.25 16.53
CA GLN A 36 8.03 9.07 17.89
C GLN A 36 7.31 7.98 18.70
N ALA A 37 6.08 7.61 18.35
CA ALA A 37 5.37 6.53 19.04
C ALA A 37 5.56 5.17 18.35
N GLU A 38 5.79 5.13 17.02
CA GLU A 38 6.02 3.85 16.33
C GLU A 38 7.44 3.31 16.51
N ALA A 39 8.41 4.17 16.82
CA ALA A 39 9.80 3.78 17.00
C ALA A 39 10.04 2.89 18.24
N LEU A 40 9.20 3.01 19.28
CA LEU A 40 9.37 2.26 20.54
C LEU A 40 8.79 0.84 20.50
N LEU A 41 7.87 0.51 19.58
CA LEU A 41 7.30 -0.84 19.44
C LEU A 41 7.93 -1.65 18.29
N LEU A 42 8.61 -0.97 17.37
CA LEU A 42 9.51 -1.61 16.40
C LEU A 42 10.70 -2.30 17.08
N ASP A 43 11.03 -1.95 18.32
CA ASP A 43 12.15 -2.55 19.07
C ASP A 43 11.94 -4.05 19.38
N ALA A 44 10.70 -4.54 19.36
CA ALA A 44 10.40 -5.96 19.55
C ALA A 44 10.29 -6.77 18.24
N VAL A 45 10.28 -6.10 17.08
CA VAL A 45 10.05 -6.72 15.77
C VAL A 45 11.30 -6.53 14.94
N GLN A 46 12.01 -7.62 14.67
CA GLN A 46 13.25 -7.59 13.92
C GLN A 46 13.04 -6.89 12.56
N PRO A 47 14.02 -6.13 12.06
CA PRO A 47 13.91 -5.44 10.77
C PRO A 47 13.56 -6.39 9.62
N ASP A 48 14.10 -7.61 9.67
CA ASP A 48 13.85 -8.67 8.70
C ASP A 48 12.37 -9.09 8.64
N GLN A 49 11.70 -9.08 9.79
CA GLN A 49 10.29 -9.41 9.90
C GLN A 49 9.40 -8.33 9.29
N VAL A 50 9.75 -7.06 9.51
CA VAL A 50 9.06 -5.93 8.90
C VAL A 50 9.22 -5.97 7.38
N GLU A 51 10.42 -6.29 6.89
CA GLU A 51 10.67 -6.40 5.46
C GLU A 51 9.91 -7.56 4.81
N MET A 52 9.78 -8.68 5.50
CA MET A 52 8.94 -9.80 5.06
C MET A 52 7.46 -9.39 4.93
N LEU A 53 6.91 -8.66 5.90
CA LEU A 53 5.53 -8.15 5.83
C LEU A 53 5.33 -7.17 4.67
N LYS A 54 6.30 -6.30 4.42
CA LYS A 54 6.28 -5.39 3.26
C LYS A 54 6.28 -6.16 1.95
N GLN A 55 7.16 -7.15 1.81
CA GLN A 55 7.23 -7.96 0.61
C GLN A 55 5.91 -8.71 0.37
N PHE A 56 5.29 -9.22 1.44
CA PHE A 56 3.95 -9.80 1.36
C PHE A 56 2.93 -8.77 0.86
N ASP A 57 2.89 -7.55 1.40
CA ASP A 57 1.99 -6.48 0.93
C ASP A 57 2.18 -6.11 -0.55
N LEU A 58 3.43 -6.12 -1.04
CA LEU A 58 3.77 -5.79 -2.42
C LEU A 58 3.51 -6.94 -3.42
N SER A 59 3.45 -8.18 -2.95
CA SER A 59 3.16 -9.34 -3.81
C SER A 59 1.73 -9.28 -4.33
N TRP A 60 1.52 -9.40 -5.64
CA TRP A 60 0.18 -9.36 -6.25
C TRP A 60 -0.51 -10.73 -6.26
N GLU A 61 0.27 -11.80 -6.11
CA GLU A 61 -0.17 -13.19 -6.18
C GLU A 61 -1.25 -13.54 -5.15
N PHE A 62 -1.18 -12.98 -3.93
CA PHE A 62 -2.12 -13.25 -2.84
C PHE A 62 -3.38 -12.36 -2.87
N GLY A 63 -3.56 -11.56 -3.92
CA GLY A 63 -4.71 -10.67 -4.10
C GLY A 63 -4.54 -9.29 -3.45
N PRO A 64 -5.60 -8.45 -3.40
CA PRO A 64 -5.51 -7.08 -2.89
C PRO A 64 -5.21 -7.08 -1.38
N CYS A 65 -4.37 -6.15 -0.95
CA CYS A 65 -4.00 -5.97 0.46
C CYS A 65 -4.69 -4.79 1.14
N THR A 66 -5.39 -3.95 0.38
CA THR A 66 -6.10 -2.78 0.90
C THR A 66 -7.53 -3.13 1.30
N GLY A 67 -8.04 -2.46 2.33
CA GLY A 67 -9.41 -2.69 2.84
C GLY A 67 -9.58 -3.97 3.68
N ILE A 68 -8.53 -4.76 3.88
CA ILE A 68 -8.51 -5.96 4.73
C ILE A 68 -7.25 -6.00 5.59
N THR A 69 -7.27 -6.75 6.68
CA THR A 69 -6.06 -7.00 7.50
C THR A 69 -5.11 -7.97 6.80
N ARG A 70 -3.81 -7.92 7.15
CA ARG A 70 -2.81 -8.87 6.63
C ARG A 70 -3.18 -10.32 6.93
N LEU A 71 -3.80 -10.58 8.09
CA LEU A 71 -4.23 -11.92 8.49
C LEU A 71 -5.37 -12.43 7.60
N GLN A 72 -6.41 -11.61 7.38
CA GLN A 72 -7.51 -11.96 6.48
C GLN A 72 -7.03 -12.21 5.04
N ARG A 73 -6.07 -11.41 4.57
CA ARG A 73 -5.45 -11.61 3.26
C ARG A 73 -4.72 -12.95 3.18
N TRP A 74 -3.96 -13.29 4.22
CA TRP A 74 -3.25 -14.56 4.33
C TRP A 74 -4.20 -15.75 4.33
N GLU A 75 -5.25 -15.73 5.15
CA GLU A 75 -6.27 -16.78 5.22
C GLU A 75 -6.98 -16.98 3.88
N ARG A 76 -7.28 -15.88 3.17
CA ARG A 76 -7.88 -15.95 1.83
C ARG A 76 -6.94 -16.60 0.83
N ALA A 77 -5.65 -16.27 0.86
CA ALA A 77 -4.65 -16.86 -0.02
C ALA A 77 -4.45 -18.36 0.26
N GLU A 78 -4.48 -18.77 1.54
CA GLU A 78 -4.44 -20.18 1.95
C GLU A 78 -5.67 -20.93 1.42
N LEU A 79 -6.87 -20.36 1.57
CA LEU A 79 -8.12 -20.94 1.06
C LEU A 79 -8.09 -21.11 -0.46
N LEU A 80 -7.47 -20.18 -1.18
CA LEU A 80 -7.28 -20.26 -2.63
C LEU A 80 -6.15 -21.21 -3.06
N GLY A 81 -5.44 -21.84 -2.13
CA GLY A 81 -4.35 -22.76 -2.42
C GLY A 81 -3.10 -22.09 -2.98
N LEU A 82 -2.90 -20.79 -2.71
CA LEU A 82 -1.77 -20.00 -3.21
C LEU A 82 -0.49 -20.18 -2.36
N ASN A 83 -0.55 -20.98 -1.30
CA ASN A 83 0.58 -21.28 -0.41
C ASN A 83 1.29 -20.02 0.12
N PRO A 84 0.58 -19.09 0.80
CA PRO A 84 1.21 -17.91 1.36
C PRO A 84 2.26 -18.28 2.43
N PRO A 85 3.31 -17.45 2.67
CA PRO A 85 4.39 -17.78 3.60
C PRO A 85 3.89 -17.97 5.04
N VAL A 86 4.18 -19.13 5.65
CA VAL A 86 3.72 -19.47 7.02
C VAL A 86 4.30 -18.53 8.07
N ALA A 87 5.56 -18.10 7.90
CA ALA A 87 6.22 -17.15 8.79
C ALA A 87 5.45 -15.83 8.95
N VAL A 88 4.75 -15.38 7.90
CA VAL A 88 3.89 -14.19 7.96
C VAL A 88 2.72 -14.44 8.92
N ARG A 89 2.05 -15.58 8.84
CA ARG A 89 0.95 -15.93 9.74
C ARG A 89 1.39 -15.98 11.19
N GLU A 90 2.49 -16.67 11.48
CA GLU A 90 3.03 -16.80 12.84
C GLU A 90 3.33 -15.43 13.44
N LEU A 91 3.91 -14.55 12.64
CA LEU A 91 4.22 -13.20 13.05
C LEU A 91 2.95 -12.38 13.33
N LEU A 92 1.95 -12.48 12.48
CA LEU A 92 0.66 -11.83 12.68
C LEU A 92 -0.04 -12.31 13.96
N LEU A 93 0.02 -13.62 14.24
CA LEU A 93 -0.53 -14.17 15.48
C LEU A 93 0.23 -13.71 16.72
N LYS A 94 1.56 -13.62 16.64
CA LYS A 94 2.42 -13.15 17.73
C LYS A 94 2.11 -11.69 18.12
N PHE A 95 1.77 -10.85 17.15
CA PHE A 95 1.57 -9.41 17.35
C PHE A 95 0.14 -8.94 17.11
N LYS A 96 -0.87 -9.75 17.47
CA LYS A 96 -2.32 -9.52 17.20
C LYS A 96 -2.91 -8.18 17.70
N GLY A 97 -2.17 -7.38 18.47
CA GLY A 97 -2.59 -6.05 18.95
C GLY A 97 -1.89 -4.86 18.30
N ASN A 98 -0.89 -5.08 17.44
CA ASN A 98 -0.11 -4.00 16.86
C ASN A 98 -0.68 -3.57 15.49
N PRO A 99 -1.24 -2.34 15.36
CA PRO A 99 -1.85 -1.92 14.10
C PRO A 99 -0.86 -1.90 12.94
N SER A 100 0.39 -1.47 13.17
CA SER A 100 1.45 -1.43 12.15
C SER A 100 1.78 -2.82 11.57
N ILE A 101 1.53 -3.89 12.33
CA ILE A 101 1.76 -5.29 11.90
C ILE A 101 0.48 -5.89 11.33
N MET A 102 -0.68 -5.55 11.87
CA MET A 102 -1.97 -6.08 11.43
C MET A 102 -2.44 -5.51 10.09
N HIS A 103 -2.10 -4.26 9.79
CA HIS A 103 -2.60 -3.55 8.61
C HIS A 103 -1.56 -3.43 7.50
N SER A 104 -2.04 -3.38 6.25
CA SER A 104 -1.18 -3.21 5.07
C SER A 104 -0.49 -1.84 5.04
N LEU A 105 0.62 -1.73 4.30
CA LEU A 105 1.35 -0.47 4.07
C LEU A 105 0.46 0.71 3.68
N TRP A 106 -0.64 0.46 2.97
CA TRP A 106 -1.50 1.52 2.45
C TRP A 106 -2.76 1.77 3.29
N HIS A 107 -2.86 1.23 4.50
CA HIS A 107 -4.06 1.35 5.34
C HIS A 107 -4.40 2.79 5.78
N GLU A 108 -3.41 3.69 5.82
CA GLU A 108 -3.58 5.10 6.18
C GLU A 108 -4.04 5.97 5.01
N TYR A 109 -3.92 5.47 3.78
CA TYR A 109 -4.33 6.21 2.59
C TYR A 109 -5.81 5.94 2.30
N SER A 110 -6.59 7.01 2.26
CA SER A 110 -7.94 6.95 1.69
C SER A 110 -7.83 6.79 0.17
N LEU A 111 -8.36 5.69 -0.35
CA LEU A 111 -8.40 5.35 -1.78
C LEU A 111 -9.70 5.81 -2.44
#